data_AF-A0A2M8NET2-F1
#
_entry.id   AF-A0A2M8NET2-F1
#
_cell.length_a   1.000
_cell.length_b   1.000
_cell.length_c   1.000
_cell.angle_alpha   90.00
_cell.angle_beta   90.00
_cell.angle_gamma   90.00
#
_symmetry.space_group_name_H-M   'P 1'
#
loop_
_entity.id
_entity.type
_entity.pdbx_description
1 polymer ?
#
loop_
_entity_poly.entity_id
_entity_poly.type
_entity_poly.pdbx_seq_one_letter_code
_entity_poly.pdbx_strand_id
1 'polypeptide(L)'
;MTAMHSTSAATLFPGGQPHIVVVGGGISGMSAAYELGRATRDGAPPVMVTLIEREARLGGKVVTERNGPFVIEGGPDSFMAQKPWAAELAREIGLGDELMV
;
A
#
# COMPACT_ATOMS: atom_id res chain seq x y z
N MET A 1 -14.13 23.42 -14.59
CA MET A 1 -12.90 24.05 -14.06
C MET A 1 -13.01 23.99 -12.54
N THR A 2 -12.70 22.84 -11.96
CA THR A 2 -12.89 22.58 -10.52
C THR A 2 -11.57 22.90 -9.82
N ALA A 3 -11.57 23.92 -8.97
CA ALA A 3 -10.40 24.32 -8.20
C ALA A 3 -9.95 23.16 -7.29
N MET A 4 -8.80 22.56 -7.63
CA MET A 4 -8.05 21.74 -6.68
C MET A 4 -7.62 22.66 -5.54
N HIS A 5 -8.35 22.60 -4.42
CA HIS A 5 -7.91 23.21 -3.18
C HIS A 5 -6.70 22.43 -2.67
N SER A 6 -5.51 22.97 -2.90
CA SER A 6 -4.28 22.47 -2.27
C SER A 6 -4.33 22.86 -0.79
N THR A 7 -4.88 21.99 0.05
CA THR A 7 -4.75 22.13 1.50
C THR A 7 -3.38 21.58 1.89
N SER A 8 -2.47 22.47 2.26
CA SER A 8 -1.14 22.09 2.77
C SER A 8 -1.27 21.22 4.02
N ALA A 9 -0.42 20.20 4.16
CA ALA A 9 -0.31 19.39 5.37
C ALA A 9 -0.06 20.25 6.63
N ALA A 10 0.59 21.41 6.49
CA ALA A 10 0.80 22.37 7.57
C ALA A 10 -0.50 23.00 8.08
N THR A 11 -1.53 23.09 7.24
CA THR A 11 -2.84 23.66 7.60
C THR A 11 -3.71 22.68 8.37
N LEU A 12 -3.55 21.37 8.13
CA LEU A 12 -4.31 20.32 8.81
C LEU A 12 -3.72 19.93 10.17
N PHE A 13 -2.40 20.10 10.34
CA PHE A 13 -1.67 19.65 11.53
C PHE A 13 -0.77 20.77 12.05
N PRO A 14 -1.31 21.76 12.79
CA PRO A 14 -0.52 22.84 13.34
C PRO A 14 0.44 22.32 14.43
N GLY A 15 1.75 22.45 14.19
CA GLY A 15 2.79 22.38 15.23
C GLY A 15 3.43 21.02 15.52
N GLY A 16 3.15 19.96 14.75
CA GLY A 16 3.76 18.64 14.96
C GLY A 16 3.83 17.80 13.68
N GLN A 17 4.64 16.74 13.71
CA GLN A 17 4.67 15.74 12.65
C GLN A 17 3.27 15.09 12.56
N PRO A 18 2.58 15.13 11.42
CA PRO A 18 1.26 14.52 11.30
C PRO A 18 1.31 13.03 11.64
N HIS A 19 0.36 12.57 12.47
CA HIS A 19 0.17 11.15 12.75
C HIS A 19 -1.03 10.63 11.98
N ILE A 20 -0.78 9.72 11.03
CA ILE A 20 -1.79 9.12 10.17
C ILE A 20 -2.00 7.68 10.62
N VAL A 21 -3.24 7.37 10.98
CA VAL A 21 -3.66 5.99 11.31
C VAL A 21 -4.36 5.39 10.09
N VAL A 22 -3.79 4.32 9.55
CA VAL A 22 -4.39 3.53 8.47
C VAL A 22 -5.12 2.34 9.08
N VAL A 23 -6.43 2.27 8.86
CA VAL A 23 -7.28 1.20 9.41
C VAL A 23 -7.53 0.13 8.35
N GLY A 24 -7.02 -1.07 8.60
CA GLY A 24 -7.07 -2.23 7.70
C GLY A 24 -5.72 -2.53 7.03
N GLY A 25 -5.23 -3.75 7.22
CA GLY A 25 -4.00 -4.30 6.67
C GLY A 25 -4.19 -5.09 5.37
N GLY A 26 -5.28 -4.85 4.64
CA GLY A 26 -5.44 -5.33 3.26
C GLY A 26 -4.57 -4.56 2.27
N ILE A 27 -4.62 -4.95 0.99
CA ILE A 27 -3.83 -4.31 -0.08
C ILE A 27 -3.99 -2.79 -0.11
N SER A 28 -5.20 -2.26 0.00
CA SER A 28 -5.44 -0.80 0.01
C SER A 28 -4.74 -0.08 1.16
N GLY A 29 -4.78 -0.65 2.37
CA GLY A 29 -4.16 -0.03 3.54
C GLY A 29 -2.64 -0.14 3.54
N MET A 30 -2.12 -1.30 3.16
CA MET A 30 -0.68 -1.48 2.96
C MET A 30 -0.14 -0.54 1.87
N SER A 31 -0.84 -0.41 0.73
CA SER A 31 -0.48 0.55 -0.31
C SER A 31 -0.54 1.99 0.21
N ALA A 32 -1.58 2.38 0.95
CA ALA A 32 -1.64 3.73 1.54
C ALA A 32 -0.45 4.02 2.48
N ALA A 33 -0.10 3.07 3.36
CA ALA A 33 1.04 3.21 4.26
C ALA A 33 2.38 3.26 3.48
N TYR A 34 2.53 2.43 2.45
CA TYR A 34 3.68 2.43 1.56
C TYR A 34 3.86 3.78 0.86
N GLU A 35 2.79 4.31 0.28
CA GLU A 35 2.76 5.58 -0.46
C GLU A 35 3.10 6.78 0.44
N LEU A 36 2.61 6.81 1.68
CA LEU A 36 2.98 7.86 2.65
C LEU A 36 4.49 7.81 2.98
N GLY A 37 5.03 6.61 3.16
CA GLY A 37 6.45 6.40 3.37
C GLY A 37 7.29 6.79 2.14
N ARG A 38 6.82 6.44 0.94
CA ARG A 38 7.47 6.80 -0.33
C ARG A 38 7.50 8.32 -0.52
N ALA A 39 6.36 8.99 -0.36
CA ALA A 39 6.28 10.44 -0.46
C ALA A 39 7.29 11.13 0.49
N THR A 40 7.44 10.62 1.72
CA THR A 40 8.44 11.12 2.67
C THR A 40 9.88 10.90 2.16
N ARG A 41 10.19 9.72 1.59
CA ARG A 41 11.50 9.47 0.96
C ARG A 41 11.77 10.39 -0.23
N ASP A 42 10.72 10.76 -0.95
CA ASP A 42 10.77 11.63 -2.14
C ASP A 42 10.74 13.13 -1.79
N GLY A 43 10.88 13.48 -0.50
CA GLY A 43 11.04 14.85 -0.03
C GLY A 43 9.76 15.53 0.48
N ALA A 44 8.64 14.81 0.58
CA ALA A 44 7.48 15.32 1.31
C ALA A 44 7.79 15.46 2.81
N PRO A 45 7.09 16.36 3.54
CA PRO A 45 7.24 16.48 4.98
C PRO A 45 7.03 15.12 5.68
N PRO A 46 7.83 14.80 6.71
CA PRO A 46 7.74 13.52 7.39
C PRO A 46 6.36 13.37 8.06
N VAL A 47 5.85 12.14 8.05
CA VAL A 47 4.62 11.75 8.74
C VAL A 47 4.87 10.49 9.58
N MET A 48 4.22 10.39 10.73
CA MET A 48 4.19 9.16 11.50
C MET A 48 3.01 8.33 10.99
N VAL A 49 3.25 7.06 10.66
CA VAL A 49 2.20 6.17 10.13
C VAL A 49 2.02 5.00 11.09
N THR A 50 0.78 4.76 11.50
CA THR A 50 0.40 3.54 12.22
C THR A 50 -0.63 2.79 11.40
N LEU A 51 -0.31 1.58 10.96
CA LEU A 51 -1.28 0.67 10.35
C LEU A 51 -1.83 -0.24 11.43
N ILE A 52 -3.15 -0.32 11.55
CA ILE A 52 -3.83 -1.26 12.45
C ILE A 52 -4.64 -2.26 11.64
N GLU A 53 -4.55 -3.53 12.00
CA GLU A 53 -5.29 -4.64 11.42
C GLU A 53 -5.89 -5.47 12.55
N ARG A 54 -7.11 -5.99 12.34
CA ARG A 54 -7.81 -6.83 13.31
C ARG A 54 -7.21 -8.23 13.34
N GLU A 55 -6.89 -8.78 12.19
CA GLU A 55 -6.36 -10.13 12.03
C GLU A 55 -4.88 -10.20 12.46
N ALA A 56 -4.42 -11.40 12.82
CA ALA A 56 -3.02 -11.65 13.18
C ALA A 56 -2.04 -11.57 11.98
N ARG A 57 -2.54 -11.23 10.78
CA ARG A 57 -1.77 -11.16 9.54
C ARG A 57 -2.19 -9.96 8.70
N LEU A 58 -1.27 -9.50 7.87
CA LEU A 58 -1.57 -8.55 6.79
C LEU A 58 -2.04 -9.30 5.53
N GLY A 59 -2.43 -8.54 4.51
CA GLY A 59 -2.85 -9.03 3.19
C GLY A 59 -4.36 -8.96 2.96
N GLY A 60 -5.17 -8.98 4.01
CA GLY A 60 -6.63 -8.97 3.90
C GLY A 60 -7.12 -10.13 3.04
N LYS A 61 -7.76 -9.83 1.90
CA LYS A 61 -8.25 -10.86 0.96
C LYS A 61 -7.12 -11.60 0.22
N VAL A 62 -5.91 -11.03 0.13
CA VAL A 62 -4.76 -11.70 -0.48
C VAL A 62 -4.24 -12.72 0.52
N VAL A 63 -4.29 -14.00 0.12
CA VAL A 63 -3.84 -15.13 0.93
C VAL A 63 -3.43 -16.27 0.02
N THR A 64 -2.21 -16.76 0.25
CA THR A 64 -1.63 -17.89 -0.47
C THR A 64 -1.33 -18.98 0.54
N GLU A 65 -1.85 -20.19 0.31
CA GLU A 65 -1.53 -21.39 1.08
C GLU A 65 -0.55 -22.26 0.30
N ARG A 66 0.41 -22.86 1.00
CA ARG A 66 1.32 -23.87 0.44
C ARG A 66 1.01 -25.22 1.08
N ASN A 67 0.57 -26.18 0.29
CA ASN A 67 0.23 -27.53 0.75
C ASN A 67 0.98 -28.57 -0.08
N GLY A 68 2.11 -29.06 0.45
CA GLY A 68 2.99 -29.98 -0.27
C GLY A 68 3.53 -29.32 -1.55
N PRO A 69 3.29 -29.92 -2.75
CA PRO A 69 3.73 -29.34 -4.02
C PRO A 69 2.81 -28.22 -4.53
N PHE A 70 1.69 -27.96 -3.86
CA PHE A 70 0.67 -27.03 -4.35
C PHE A 70 0.84 -25.64 -3.75
N VAL A 71 0.61 -24.62 -4.60
CA VAL A 71 0.39 -23.23 -4.21
C VAL A 71 -1.07 -22.91 -4.52
N ILE A 72 -1.82 -22.47 -3.53
CA ILE A 72 -3.27 -22.29 -3.60
C ILE A 72 -3.60 -20.86 -3.18
N GLU A 73 -4.19 -20.08 -4.10
CA GLU A 73 -4.68 -18.74 -3.80
C GLU A 73 -6.10 -18.84 -3.21
N GLY A 74 -6.27 -18.36 -1.97
CA GLY A 74 -7.57 -18.35 -1.28
C GLY A 74 -8.39 -17.08 -1.55
N GLY A 75 -7.89 -16.19 -2.41
CA GLY A 75 -8.49 -14.90 -2.73
C GLY A 75 -8.21 -14.49 -4.17
N PRO A 76 -7.66 -13.28 -4.43
CA PRO A 76 -7.20 -12.92 -5.76
C PRO A 76 -6.07 -13.85 -6.22
N ASP A 77 -6.17 -14.37 -7.44
CA ASP A 77 -5.15 -15.21 -8.06
C ASP A 77 -4.14 -14.41 -8.91
N SER A 78 -4.61 -13.30 -9.46
CA SER A 78 -3.90 -12.52 -10.47
C SER A 78 -4.40 -11.07 -10.49
N PHE A 79 -3.72 -10.23 -11.26
CA PHE A 79 -4.17 -8.88 -11.59
C PHE A 79 -4.11 -8.65 -13.11
N MET A 80 -4.89 -7.68 -13.58
CA MET A 80 -5.00 -7.38 -15.00
C MET A 80 -3.72 -6.70 -15.51
N ALA A 81 -2.98 -7.36 -16.42
CA ALA A 81 -1.73 -6.84 -16.98
C ALA A 81 -1.89 -5.47 -17.68
N GLN A 82 -3.07 -5.16 -18.22
CA GLN A 82 -3.38 -3.86 -18.83
C GLN A 82 -3.47 -2.71 -17.80
N LYS A 83 -3.56 -3.01 -16.50
CA LYS A 83 -3.51 -2.03 -15.42
C LYS A 83 -2.10 -2.01 -14.84
N PRO A 84 -1.31 -0.96 -15.10
CA PRO A 84 0.13 -1.02 -14.85
C PRO A 84 0.49 -1.00 -13.37
N TRP A 85 -0.36 -0.42 -12.52
CA TRP A 85 -0.05 -0.09 -11.12
C TRP A 85 0.45 -1.27 -10.28
N ALA A 86 -0.12 -2.46 -10.44
CA ALA A 86 0.30 -3.64 -9.68
C ALA A 86 1.66 -4.17 -10.15
N ALA A 87 1.90 -4.19 -11.47
CA ALA A 87 3.18 -4.60 -12.03
C ALA A 87 4.29 -3.57 -11.78
N GLU A 88 3.96 -2.28 -11.77
CA GLU A 88 4.87 -1.20 -11.39
C GLU A 88 5.29 -1.33 -9.92
N LEU A 89 4.32 -1.49 -9.02
CA LEU A 89 4.61 -1.70 -7.60
C LEU A 89 5.47 -2.95 -7.37
N ALA A 90 5.16 -4.07 -8.02
CA ALA A 90 5.95 -5.30 -7.91
C ALA A 90 7.43 -5.08 -8.29
N ARG A 91 7.69 -4.35 -9.39
CA ARG A 91 9.07 -4.00 -9.77
C ARG A 91 9.72 -3.07 -8.77
N GLU A 92 9.00 -2.06 -8.29
CA GLU A 92 9.49 -1.08 -7.32
C GLU A 92 9.92 -1.73 -6.00
N ILE A 93 9.19 -2.75 -5.54
CA ILE A 93 9.50 -3.49 -4.31
C ILE A 93 10.41 -4.71 -4.52
N GLY A 94 10.97 -4.89 -5.72
CA GLY A 94 11.95 -5.94 -6.03
C GLY A 94 11.37 -7.33 -6.37
N LEU A 95 10.07 -7.43 -6.61
CA LEU A 95 9.37 -8.65 -7.04
C LEU A 95 9.17 -8.74 -8.55
N GLY A 96 9.84 -7.87 -9.33
CA GLY A 96 9.67 -7.77 -10.77
C GLY A 96 9.95 -9.08 -11.52
N ASP A 97 10.93 -9.83 -11.06
CA ASP A 97 11.37 -11.10 -11.67
C ASP A 97 10.42 -12.28 -11.35
N GLU A 98 9.52 -12.11 -10.38
CA GLU A 98 8.50 -13.10 -10.02
C GLU A 98 7.20 -12.93 -10.80
N LEU A 99 7.07 -11.85 -11.58
CA LEU A 99 5.88 -11.62 -12.39
C LEU A 99 5.78 -12.64 -13.54
N MET A 100 4.72 -13.44 -13.51
CA MET A 100 4.32 -14.28 -14.63
C MET A 100 3.42 -13.48 -15.57
N VAL A 101 3.86 -13.31 -16.82
CA VAL A 101 3.15 -12.63 -17.90
C VAL A 101 2.51 -13.61 -18.88
#